data_AF-A0A0G4NE53-F1
#
_entry.id   AF-A0A0G4NE53-F1
#
_cell.length_a   1.000
_cell.length_b   1.000
_cell.length_c   1.000
_cell.angle_alpha   90.00
_cell.angle_beta   90.00
_cell.angle_gamma   90.00
#
_symmetry.space_group_name_H-M   'P 1'
#
loop_
_entity.id
_entity.type
_entity.pdbx_description
1 polymer ?
#
loop_
_entity_poly.entity_id
_entity_poly.type
_entity_poly.pdbx_seq_one_letter_code
_entity_poly.pdbx_strand_id
1 'polypeptide(L)'
;MVQWWDPAKIEATVTRQFVCQHLAASDVERLDRSLTFGGDLTDGTYWEWIDTKAKCIFLILVDLKMPSQIFGIIDNSWDDHDLPISQEQVDQLAQAPNRSGRVDRRFFQRQFHYLIKPLQRGDHTVFTNHEVVPLEVIDRRAGLA
;
A
#
# COMPACT_ATOMS: atom_id res chain seq x y z
N MET A 1 -0.95 18.69 4.70
CA MET A 1 0.50 18.41 4.82
C MET A 1 0.78 17.14 4.04
N VAL A 2 1.77 17.13 3.15
CA VAL A 2 2.14 15.91 2.42
C VAL A 2 2.87 15.01 3.41
N GLN A 3 2.26 13.87 3.74
CA GLN A 3 2.87 12.89 4.63
C GLN A 3 3.72 11.96 3.79
N TRP A 4 5.04 12.07 3.93
CA TRP A 4 5.98 11.14 3.31
C TRP A 4 5.99 9.81 4.06
N TRP A 5 6.01 8.71 3.30
CA TRP A 5 6.06 7.34 3.79
C TRP A 5 7.38 6.70 3.41
N ASP A 6 8.24 6.52 4.41
CA ASP A 6 9.42 5.67 4.34
C ASP A 6 9.07 4.25 4.80
N PRO A 7 9.83 3.22 4.39
CA PRO A 7 9.58 1.83 4.78
C PRO A 7 9.50 1.65 6.30
N ALA A 8 10.39 2.28 7.07
CA ALA A 8 10.40 2.12 8.53
C ALA A 8 9.13 2.71 9.19
N LYS A 9 8.61 3.82 8.68
CA LYS A 9 7.33 4.38 9.14
C LYS A 9 6.13 3.56 8.71
N ILE A 10 6.15 2.95 7.52
CA ILE A 10 5.10 2.01 7.09
C ILE A 10 5.06 0.84 8.07
N GLU A 11 6.21 0.22 8.35
CA GLU A 11 6.35 -0.87 9.32
C GLU A 11 5.84 -0.50 10.72
N ALA A 12 6.19 0.69 11.21
CA ALA A 12 5.78 1.15 12.52
C ALA A 12 4.29 1.53 12.61
N THR A 13 3.66 1.91 11.49
CA THR A 13 2.27 2.36 11.46
C THR A 13 1.29 1.20 11.31
N VAL A 14 1.59 0.26 10.41
CA VAL A 14 0.69 -0.86 10.09
C VAL A 14 0.86 -1.97 11.12
N THR A 15 0.27 -1.75 12.29
CA THR A 15 0.17 -2.73 13.37
C THR A 15 -1.17 -3.46 13.32
N ARG A 16 -1.30 -4.60 14.03
CA ARG A 16 -2.57 -5.33 14.12
C ARG A 16 -3.70 -4.44 14.63
N GLN A 17 -3.40 -3.62 15.64
CA GLN A 17 -4.36 -2.67 16.19
C GLN A 17 -4.83 -1.66 15.13
N PHE A 18 -3.90 -1.12 14.34
CA PHE A 18 -4.22 -0.21 13.25
C PHE A 18 -5.11 -0.87 12.19
N VAL A 19 -4.77 -2.08 11.76
CA VAL A 19 -5.57 -2.84 10.79
C VAL A 19 -6.98 -3.09 11.33
N CYS A 20 -7.12 -3.55 12.57
CA CYS A 20 -8.41 -3.80 13.19
C CYS A 20 -9.27 -2.54 13.33
N GLN A 21 -8.67 -1.37 13.58
CA GLN A 21 -9.40 -0.09 13.67
C GLN A 21 -9.98 0.36 12.33
N HIS A 22 -9.39 -0.07 11.23
CA HIS A 22 -9.82 0.30 9.87
C HIS A 22 -10.76 -0.73 9.23
N LEU A 23 -10.93 -1.91 9.82
CA LEU A 23 -11.79 -2.98 9.31
C LEU A 23 -13.11 -3.08 10.08
N ALA A 24 -14.15 -3.60 9.43
CA ALA A 24 -15.40 -3.95 10.10
C ALA A 24 -15.19 -5.19 10.99
N ALA A 25 -16.03 -5.38 12.02
CA ALA A 25 -15.90 -6.52 12.94
C ALA A 25 -15.86 -7.89 12.21
N SER A 26 -16.70 -8.06 11.18
CA SER A 26 -16.71 -9.27 10.33
C SER A 26 -15.40 -9.48 9.55
N ASP A 27 -14.74 -8.39 9.18
CA ASP A 27 -13.46 -8.41 8.46
C ASP A 27 -12.30 -8.66 9.43
N VAL A 28 -12.39 -8.15 10.67
CA VAL A 28 -11.42 -8.44 11.73
C VAL A 28 -11.37 -9.93 12.04
N GLU A 29 -12.52 -10.61 12.12
CA GLU A 29 -12.57 -12.07 12.26
C GLU A 29 -11.94 -12.81 11.08
N ARG A 30 -11.89 -12.18 9.91
CA ARG A 30 -11.29 -12.76 8.71
C ARG A 30 -9.76 -12.70 8.73
N LEU A 31 -9.17 -11.81 9.53
CA LEU A 31 -7.71 -11.70 9.67
C LEU A 31 -7.06 -12.98 10.20
N ASP A 32 -7.75 -13.67 11.11
CA ASP A 32 -7.25 -14.90 11.75
C ASP A 32 -7.56 -16.17 10.93
N ARG A 33 -8.19 -16.03 9.75
CA ARG A 33 -8.46 -17.15 8.85
C ARG A 33 -7.24 -17.45 7.99
N SER A 34 -7.09 -18.74 7.66
CA SER A 34 -6.12 -19.20 6.67
C SER A 34 -6.38 -18.58 5.30
N LEU A 35 -5.31 -18.39 4.54
CA LEU A 35 -5.38 -17.86 3.19
C LEU A 35 -6.19 -18.79 2.28
N THR A 36 -7.02 -18.20 1.41
CA THR A 36 -7.89 -18.95 0.50
C THR A 36 -7.14 -19.44 -0.76
N PHE A 37 -6.05 -18.78 -1.13
CA PHE A 37 -5.22 -19.17 -2.27
C PHE A 37 -4.08 -20.11 -1.83
N GLY A 38 -3.61 -20.98 -2.73
CA GLY A 38 -2.46 -21.86 -2.48
C GLY A 38 -2.78 -23.28 -1.98
N GLY A 39 -4.02 -23.57 -1.59
CA GLY A 39 -4.37 -24.88 -0.98
C GLY A 39 -3.68 -25.09 0.37
N ASP A 40 -3.53 -26.34 0.80
CA ASP A 40 -2.86 -26.75 2.07
C ASP A 40 -1.34 -26.42 2.13
N LEU A 41 -0.82 -25.60 1.23
CA LEU A 41 0.63 -25.28 1.11
C LEU A 41 1.00 -23.90 1.68
N THR A 42 0.02 -23.08 2.04
CA THR A 42 0.24 -21.76 2.64
C THR A 42 -0.29 -21.74 4.06
N ASP A 43 0.60 -21.97 5.03
CA ASP A 43 0.30 -22.04 6.46
C ASP A 43 0.02 -20.68 7.13
N GLY A 44 -0.12 -19.61 6.34
CA GLY A 44 -0.29 -18.26 6.82
C GLY A 44 -1.75 -17.84 7.00
N THR A 45 -1.98 -16.90 7.92
CA THR A 45 -3.22 -16.15 8.07
C THR A 45 -3.24 -14.89 7.19
N TYR A 46 -4.43 -14.33 6.95
CA TYR A 46 -4.51 -13.01 6.30
C TYR A 46 -3.75 -11.93 7.07
N TRP A 47 -3.76 -11.98 8.41
CA TRP A 47 -2.98 -11.07 9.24
C TRP A 47 -1.48 -11.19 8.97
N GLU A 48 -0.92 -12.40 9.00
CA GLU A 48 0.51 -12.62 8.77
C GLU A 48 0.94 -12.15 7.38
N TRP A 49 0.10 -12.34 6.37
CA TRP A 49 0.37 -11.81 5.03
C TRP A 49 0.39 -10.28 5.02
N ILE A 50 -0.56 -9.62 5.68
CA ILE A 50 -0.57 -8.16 5.79
C ILE A 50 0.69 -7.68 6.51
N ASP A 51 1.04 -8.31 7.64
CA ASP A 51 2.16 -7.89 8.48
C ASP A 51 3.53 -8.11 7.82
N THR A 52 3.66 -9.12 6.95
CA THR A 52 4.95 -9.45 6.33
C THR A 52 5.11 -8.91 4.92
N LYS A 53 4.01 -8.69 4.19
CA LYS A 53 4.05 -8.52 2.74
C LYS A 53 3.16 -7.42 2.18
N ALA A 54 2.11 -6.98 2.86
CA ALA A 54 1.10 -6.10 2.26
C ALA A 54 0.79 -4.82 3.07
N LYS A 55 1.75 -4.34 3.86
CA LYS A 55 1.59 -3.14 4.70
C LYS A 55 1.40 -1.88 3.87
N CYS A 56 2.20 -1.71 2.82
CA CYS A 56 2.14 -0.56 1.92
C CYS A 56 0.80 -0.54 1.18
N ILE A 57 0.38 -1.67 0.61
CA ILE A 57 -0.92 -1.80 -0.04
C ILE A 57 -2.06 -1.48 0.94
N PHE A 58 -2.02 -1.99 2.17
CA PHE A 58 -3.05 -1.72 3.16
C PHE A 58 -3.20 -0.22 3.44
N LEU A 59 -2.09 0.51 3.60
CA LEU A 59 -2.14 1.96 3.81
C LEU A 59 -2.74 2.71 2.63
N ILE A 60 -2.40 2.31 1.40
CA ILE A 60 -3.00 2.89 0.19
C ILE A 60 -4.52 2.67 0.21
N LEU A 61 -4.98 1.47 0.55
CA LEU A 61 -6.41 1.16 0.65
C LEU A 61 -7.12 1.96 1.76
N VAL A 62 -6.47 2.16 2.92
CA VAL A 62 -6.99 3.01 4.00
C VAL A 62 -7.14 4.45 3.54
N ASP A 63 -6.17 5.00 2.82
CA ASP A 63 -6.24 6.36 2.29
C ASP A 63 -7.37 6.51 1.25
N LEU A 64 -7.61 5.46 0.47
CA LEU A 64 -8.73 5.38 -0.48
C LEU A 64 -10.09 5.06 0.18
N LYS A 65 -10.13 4.89 1.51
CA LYS A 65 -11.34 4.51 2.29
C LYS A 65 -11.94 3.16 1.87
N MET A 66 -11.10 2.22 1.46
CA MET A 66 -11.49 0.87 1.05
C MET A 66 -10.62 -0.24 1.67
N PRO A 67 -10.38 -0.25 2.99
CA PRO A 67 -9.49 -1.20 3.65
C PRO A 67 -9.91 -2.67 3.49
N SER A 68 -11.23 -2.95 3.44
CA SER A 68 -11.77 -4.31 3.25
C SER A 68 -11.36 -4.98 1.92
N GLN A 69 -10.85 -4.22 0.95
CA GLN A 69 -10.38 -4.78 -0.32
C GLN A 69 -9.05 -5.54 -0.20
N ILE A 70 -8.37 -5.43 0.94
CA ILE A 70 -7.11 -6.13 1.20
C ILE A 70 -7.24 -7.65 1.03
N PHE A 71 -8.35 -8.25 1.49
CA PHE A 71 -8.56 -9.69 1.35
C PHE A 71 -8.60 -10.13 -0.11
N GLY A 72 -9.23 -9.33 -0.96
CA GLY A 72 -9.24 -9.59 -2.39
C GLY A 72 -7.83 -9.54 -2.96
N ILE A 73 -7.07 -8.48 -2.67
CA ILE A 73 -5.69 -8.34 -3.16
C ILE A 73 -4.84 -9.56 -2.76
N ILE A 74 -4.96 -9.97 -1.50
CA ILE A 74 -4.27 -11.14 -0.97
C ILE A 74 -4.75 -12.43 -1.65
N ASP A 75 -6.06 -12.60 -1.89
CA ASP A 75 -6.61 -13.76 -2.60
C ASP A 75 -6.09 -13.89 -4.04
N ASN A 76 -5.60 -12.79 -4.63
CA ASN A 76 -4.93 -12.80 -5.93
C ASN A 76 -3.39 -12.93 -5.82
N SER A 77 -2.86 -13.16 -4.62
CA SER A 77 -1.43 -13.25 -4.31
C SER A 77 -0.63 -11.97 -4.53
N TRP A 78 -1.24 -10.79 -4.44
CA TRP A 78 -0.53 -9.51 -4.62
C TRP A 78 0.09 -9.06 -3.30
N ASP A 79 1.31 -8.53 -3.38
CA ASP A 79 2.04 -7.97 -2.25
C ASP A 79 2.78 -6.66 -2.57
N ASP A 80 3.44 -6.09 -1.56
CA ASP A 80 4.15 -4.81 -1.67
C ASP A 80 5.32 -4.86 -2.68
N HIS A 81 5.82 -6.04 -3.06
CA HIS A 81 6.84 -6.19 -4.11
C HIS A 81 6.27 -6.05 -5.52
N ASP A 82 4.95 -6.23 -5.70
CA ASP A 82 4.28 -6.00 -6.98
C ASP A 82 4.04 -4.50 -7.25
N LEU A 83 4.31 -3.64 -6.27
CA LEU A 83 4.22 -2.20 -6.44
C LEU A 83 5.42 -1.64 -7.24
N PRO A 84 5.21 -0.71 -8.19
CA PRO A 84 3.94 -0.13 -8.60
C PRO A 84 3.17 -1.03 -9.59
N ILE A 85 1.90 -1.24 -9.30
CA ILE A 85 0.97 -1.97 -10.17
C ILE A 85 0.67 -1.09 -11.39
N SER A 86 0.79 -1.66 -12.58
CA SER A 86 0.42 -0.96 -13.83
C SER A 86 -1.08 -0.70 -13.89
N GLN A 87 -1.48 0.32 -14.65
CA GLN A 87 -2.90 0.65 -14.78
C GLN A 87 -3.73 -0.53 -15.33
N GLU A 88 -3.19 -1.27 -16.31
CA GLU A 88 -3.85 -2.46 -16.87
C GLU A 88 -4.10 -3.54 -15.82
N GLN A 89 -3.14 -3.76 -14.92
CA GLN A 89 -3.26 -4.71 -13.83
C GLN A 89 -4.26 -4.26 -12.76
N VAL A 90 -4.32 -2.96 -12.46
CA VAL A 90 -5.38 -2.38 -11.60
C VAL A 90 -6.76 -2.59 -12.22
N ASP A 91 -6.89 -2.43 -13.54
CA ASP A 91 -8.15 -2.65 -14.25
C ASP A 91 -8.56 -4.13 -14.25
N GLN A 92 -7.61 -5.07 -14.32
CA GLN A 92 -7.88 -6.50 -14.10
C GLN A 92 -8.31 -6.79 -12.67
N LEU A 93 -7.70 -6.12 -11.69
CA LEU A 93 -8.06 -6.23 -10.28
C LEU A 93 -9.53 -5.82 -10.05
N ALA A 94 -10.00 -4.76 -10.72
CA ALA A 94 -11.37 -4.26 -10.63
C ALA A 94 -12.43 -5.19 -11.26
N GLN A 95 -12.03 -6.11 -12.14
CA GLN A 95 -12.93 -7.02 -12.88
C GLN A 95 -13.18 -8.36 -12.16
N ALA A 96 -12.53 -8.62 -11.02
CA ALA A 96 -12.71 -9.87 -10.29
C ALA A 96 -14.17 -10.02 -9.76
N PRO A 97 -14.78 -11.22 -9.85
CA PRO A 97 -16.23 -11.43 -9.66
C PRO A 97 -16.81 -11.00 -8.30
N ASN A 98 -15.97 -10.77 -7.30
CA ASN A 98 -16.37 -10.33 -5.95
C ASN A 98 -16.00 -8.88 -5.65
N ARG A 99 -15.59 -8.08 -6.64
CA ARG A 99 -15.14 -6.72 -6.43
C ARG A 99 -16.09 -5.73 -7.09
N SER A 100 -16.63 -4.82 -6.27
CA SER A 100 -17.16 -3.58 -6.80
C SER A 100 -16.00 -2.88 -7.52
N GLY A 101 -16.10 -2.66 -8.84
CA GLY A 101 -15.07 -2.11 -9.73
C GLY A 101 -14.65 -0.67 -9.42
N ARG A 102 -14.21 -0.43 -8.18
CA ARG A 102 -13.82 0.85 -7.58
C ARG A 102 -12.42 0.80 -6.97
N VAL A 103 -11.61 -0.25 -7.22
CA VAL A 103 -10.15 -0.08 -7.10
C VAL A 103 -9.74 0.75 -8.32
N ASP A 104 -9.99 2.03 -8.15
CA ASP A 104 -10.11 3.05 -9.17
C ASP A 104 -8.70 3.46 -9.66
N ARG A 105 -8.64 4.25 -10.73
CA ARG A 105 -7.42 4.97 -11.19
C ARG A 105 -6.71 5.73 -10.05
N ARG A 106 -7.44 6.01 -8.96
CA ARG A 106 -6.93 6.58 -7.71
C ARG A 106 -5.89 5.70 -7.01
N PHE A 107 -6.04 4.37 -7.02
CA PHE A 107 -5.02 3.45 -6.48
C PHE A 107 -3.72 3.59 -7.27
N PHE A 108 -3.82 3.55 -8.59
CA PHE A 108 -2.68 3.72 -9.49
C PHE A 108 -1.91 5.02 -9.20
N GLN A 109 -2.60 6.14 -8.96
CA GLN A 109 -1.93 7.40 -8.64
C GLN A 109 -1.40 7.44 -7.19
N ARG A 110 -2.13 6.83 -6.26
CA ARG A 110 -1.81 6.94 -4.83
C ARG A 110 -0.59 6.13 -4.44
N GLN A 111 -0.36 4.97 -5.07
CA GLN A 111 0.79 4.12 -4.75
C GLN A 111 2.13 4.86 -4.81
N PHE A 112 2.30 5.80 -5.74
CA PHE A 112 3.54 6.57 -5.88
C PHE A 112 3.86 7.47 -4.68
N HIS A 113 2.89 7.77 -3.82
CA HIS A 113 3.12 8.50 -2.57
C HIS A 113 3.70 7.62 -1.45
N TYR A 114 3.62 6.31 -1.61
CA TYR A 114 4.11 5.31 -0.66
C TYR A 114 5.38 4.62 -1.14
N LEU A 115 5.78 4.81 -2.40
CA LEU A 115 6.97 4.23 -3.04
C LEU A 115 8.13 5.22 -3.15
N ILE A 116 8.30 6.06 -2.13
CA ILE A 116 9.34 7.09 -2.14
C ILE A 116 10.70 6.43 -2.07
N LYS A 117 11.55 6.75 -3.03
CA LYS A 117 12.94 6.29 -3.07
C LYS A 117 13.81 7.28 -2.28
N PRO A 118 14.52 6.84 -1.21
CA PRO A 118 15.49 7.69 -0.55
C PRO A 118 16.63 7.99 -1.52
N LEU A 119 17.04 9.27 -1.59
CA LEU A 119 18.18 9.69 -2.40
C LEU A 119 19.42 9.72 -1.50
N GLN A 120 20.42 8.88 -1.80
CA GLN A 120 21.73 9.00 -1.16
C GLN A 120 22.73 9.75 -2.04
N ARG A 121 23.74 10.32 -1.39
CA ARG A 121 24.79 11.06 -2.08
C ARG A 121 25.57 10.12 -2.99
N GLY A 122 25.55 10.41 -4.29
CA GLY A 122 26.23 9.60 -5.32
C GLY A 122 25.32 8.62 -6.04
N ASP A 123 24.05 8.51 -5.65
CA ASP A 123 23.09 7.64 -6.32
C ASP A 123 22.61 8.26 -7.64
N HIS A 124 22.45 7.41 -8.65
CA HIS A 124 21.79 7.73 -9.90
C HIS A 124 20.44 7.01 -9.96
N THR A 125 19.37 7.70 -9.52
CA THR A 125 18.02 7.16 -9.57
C THR A 125 17.27 7.74 -10.77
N VAL A 126 16.79 6.87 -11.66
CA VAL A 126 15.90 7.26 -12.76
C VAL A 126 14.46 7.22 -12.24
N PHE A 127 13.80 8.37 -12.24
CA PHE A 127 12.39 8.48 -11.88
C PHE A 127 11.51 8.34 -13.12
N THR A 128 10.36 7.68 -12.97
CA THR A 128 9.35 7.64 -14.03
C THR A 128 8.43 8.86 -13.93
N ASN A 129 7.67 9.15 -14.99
CA ASN A 129 6.76 10.31 -15.04
C ASN A 129 5.69 10.36 -13.93
N HIS A 130 5.42 9.24 -13.26
CA HIS A 130 4.40 9.13 -12.23
C HIS A 130 4.99 9.11 -10.81
N GLU A 131 6.31 8.91 -10.68
CA GLU A 131 6.97 8.87 -9.38
C GLU A 131 7.07 10.26 -8.77
N VAL A 132 6.82 10.33 -7.46
CA VAL A 132 6.86 11.59 -6.72
C VAL A 132 8.27 11.77 -6.15
N VAL A 133 8.93 12.88 -6.51
CA VAL A 133 10.19 13.30 -5.90
C VAL A 133 9.86 14.22 -4.71
N PRO A 134 10.15 13.83 -3.46
CA PRO A 134 9.94 14.67 -2.30
C PRO A 134 10.97 15.80 -2.30
N LEU A 135 10.56 16.99 -2.74
CA LEU A 135 11.37 18.20 -2.63
C LEU A 135 10.88 19.00 -1.43
N GLU A 136 11.74 19.15 -0.42
CA GLU A 136 11.54 20.09 0.67
C GLU A 136 12.32 21.37 0.35
N VAL A 137 11.62 22.49 0.17
CA VAL A 137 12.26 23.79 -0.04
C VAL A 137 12.77 24.28 1.30
N ILE A 138 14.05 24.04 1.57
CA ILE A 138 14.75 24.63 2.71
C ILE A 138 15.04 26.08 2.34
N ASP A 139 14.08 26.97 2.55
CA ASP A 139 14.25 28.38 2.25
C ASP A 139 15.46 28.93 3.02
N ARG A 140 16.49 29.35 2.27
CA ARG A 140 17.64 30.07 2.77
C ARG A 140 17.51 31.51 2.27
N ARG A 141 16.76 32.33 3.01
CA ARG A 141 17.08 33.73 3.33
C ARG A 141 15.93 34.38 4.13
N ALA A 142 16.06 34.41 5.46
CA ALA A 142 15.70 35.63 6.16
C ALA A 142 16.73 36.69 5.74
N GLY A 143 16.39 37.43 4.67
CA GLY A 143 17.17 38.61 4.29
C GLY A 143 17.13 39.60 5.45
N LEU A 144 18.32 40.04 5.86
CA LEU A 144 18.54 41.15 6.78
C LEU A 144 17.63 42.33 6.43
N ALA A 145 16.83 42.79 7.39
CA ALA A 145 16.17 44.09 7.38
C ALA A 145 16.73 44.93 8.54
#